data_AF-A0A094HRD1-F1
#
_entry.id   AF-A0A094HRD1-F1
#
_cell.length_a   1.000
_cell.length_b   1.000
_cell.length_c   1.000
_cell.angle_alpha   90.00
_cell.angle_beta   90.00
_cell.angle_gamma   90.00
#
_symmetry.space_group_name_H-M   'P 1'
#
loop_
_entity.id
_entity.type
_entity.pdbx_description
1 polymer ?
#
loop_
_entity_poly.entity_id
_entity_poly.type
_entity_poly.pdbx_seq_one_letter_code
_entity_poly.pdbx_strand_id
1 'polypeptide(L)'
;MAQLPFNAASATSNPPKVQPSVVLQVTPVYSSSSDRLSKSTAQITAAYRNRYASYLAATFNISLEAAQLETDYQLAPRRASEFSEAEAHRS
;
A
#
# COMPACT_ATOMS: atom_id res chain seq x y z
N MET A 1 -37.21 31.73 43.46
CA MET A 1 -36.47 30.67 42.73
C MET A 1 -35.70 31.35 41.61
N ALA A 2 -34.38 31.44 41.71
CA ALA A 2 -33.54 32.11 40.71
C ALA A 2 -33.15 31.09 39.63
N GLN A 3 -33.52 31.32 38.37
CA GLN A 3 -33.03 30.53 37.24
C GLN A 3 -31.73 31.15 36.71
N LEU A 4 -30.69 30.33 36.65
CA LEU A 4 -29.46 30.67 35.93
C LEU A 4 -29.63 30.32 34.45
N PRO A 5 -29.19 31.17 33.51
CA PRO A 5 -29.25 30.86 32.09
C PRO A 5 -28.20 29.81 31.72
N PHE A 6 -28.63 28.74 31.03
CA PHE A 6 -27.71 27.83 30.35
C PHE A 6 -27.24 28.47 29.05
N ASN A 7 -25.95 28.79 28.97
CA ASN A 7 -25.31 29.19 27.72
C ASN A 7 -25.07 27.94 26.86
N ALA A 8 -25.85 27.78 25.78
CA ALA A 8 -25.63 26.73 24.79
C ALA A 8 -24.46 27.11 23.87
N ALA A 9 -23.23 26.85 24.32
CA ALA A 9 -22.07 26.90 23.44
C ALA A 9 -22.10 25.65 22.53
N SER A 10 -22.68 25.77 21.33
CA SER A 10 -22.52 24.78 20.27
C SER A 10 -21.08 24.81 19.78
N ALA A 11 -20.20 24.02 20.39
CA ALA A 11 -18.88 23.74 19.84
C ALA A 11 -19.06 22.88 18.59
N THR A 12 -19.17 23.52 17.42
CA THR A 12 -19.07 22.85 16.12
C THR A 12 -17.62 22.46 15.90
N SER A 13 -17.23 21.35 16.52
CA SER A 13 -15.99 20.63 16.21
C SER A 13 -16.12 20.01 14.82
N ASN A 14 -15.93 20.82 13.78
CA ASN A 14 -15.70 20.28 12.45
C ASN A 14 -14.28 19.69 12.44
N PRO A 15 -14.11 18.37 12.20
CA PRO A 15 -12.78 17.82 12.02
C PRO A 15 -12.13 18.52 10.80
N PRO A 16 -10.82 18.83 10.85
CA PRO A 16 -10.14 19.38 9.69
C PRO A 16 -10.34 18.43 8.52
N LYS A 17 -10.93 18.93 7.43
CA LYS A 17 -11.10 18.20 6.18
C LYS A 17 -9.71 17.98 5.60
N VAL A 18 -9.06 16.89 5.98
CA VAL A 18 -7.78 16.46 5.42
C VAL A 18 -8.04 16.14 3.96
N GLN A 19 -7.70 17.07 3.06
CA GLN A 19 -7.69 16.78 1.64
C GLN A 19 -6.51 15.84 1.38
N PRO A 20 -6.73 14.61 0.89
CA PRO A 20 -5.63 13.75 0.49
C PRO A 20 -4.97 14.35 -0.74
N SER A 21 -3.86 15.07 -0.54
CA SER A 21 -2.99 15.49 -1.63
C SER A 21 -2.02 14.34 -1.91
N VAL A 22 -2.32 13.54 -2.94
CA VAL A 22 -1.41 12.50 -3.40
C VAL A 22 -0.40 13.15 -4.35
N VAL A 23 0.75 13.56 -3.81
CA VAL A 23 1.89 13.95 -4.63
C VAL A 23 2.59 12.67 -5.08
N LEU A 24 2.50 12.33 -6.37
CA LEU A 24 3.36 11.31 -6.96
C LEU A 24 4.81 11.80 -6.92
N GLN A 25 5.56 11.40 -5.89
CA GLN A 25 7.02 11.49 -5.93
C GLN A 25 7.53 10.39 -6.87
N VAL A 26 7.61 10.72 -8.16
CA VAL A 26 8.40 9.92 -9.10
C VAL A 26 9.86 10.15 -8.73
N THR A 27 10.43 9.29 -7.88
CA THR A 27 11.88 9.26 -7.68
C THR A 27 12.51 8.97 -9.04
N PRO A 28 13.29 9.91 -9.59
CA PRO A 28 13.85 9.70 -10.89
C PRO A 28 15.03 8.75 -10.74
N VAL A 29 14.81 7.49 -11.10
CA VAL A 29 15.90 6.56 -11.37
C VAL A 29 16.44 6.93 -12.76
N TYR A 30 17.24 7.99 -12.84
CA TYR A 30 17.99 8.27 -14.06
C TYR A 30 19.15 7.27 -14.16
N SER A 31 19.05 6.33 -15.08
CA SER A 31 20.18 6.02 -15.96
C SER A 31 19.66 6.00 -17.39
N SER A 32 20.23 6.90 -18.17
CA SER A 32 19.98 7.17 -19.58
C SER A 32 20.44 6.01 -20.47
N SER A 33 19.93 6.04 -21.71
CA SER A 33 20.43 5.43 -22.94
C SER A 33 20.43 3.89 -23.06
N SER A 34 19.56 3.42 -23.95
CA SER A 34 19.74 2.26 -24.85
C SER A 34 19.91 0.83 -24.30
N ASP A 35 20.01 0.60 -22.99
CA ASP A 35 20.21 -0.75 -22.41
C ASP A 35 18.92 -1.38 -21.82
N ARG A 36 17.76 -0.95 -22.31
CA ARG A 36 16.45 -1.25 -21.69
C ARG A 36 15.88 -2.63 -21.98
N LEU A 37 16.55 -3.50 -22.76
CA LEU A 37 15.89 -4.67 -23.36
C LEU A 37 16.07 -6.02 -22.66
N SER A 38 16.80 -6.09 -21.54
CA SER A 38 16.94 -7.35 -20.80
C SER A 38 17.02 -7.14 -19.29
N LYS A 39 15.99 -6.51 -18.70
CA LYS A 39 15.82 -6.62 -17.25
C LYS A 39 15.47 -8.06 -16.94
N SER A 40 16.40 -8.79 -16.33
CA SER A 40 16.14 -10.12 -15.79
C SER A 40 14.89 -10.09 -14.91
N THR A 41 14.06 -11.13 -14.99
CA THR A 41 12.88 -11.30 -14.13
C THR A 41 13.20 -11.04 -12.66
N ALA A 42 14.37 -11.47 -12.19
CA ALA A 42 14.83 -11.23 -10.84
C ALA A 42 14.92 -9.73 -10.48
N GLN A 43 15.41 -8.89 -11.39
CA GLN A 43 15.46 -7.44 -11.18
C GLN A 43 14.07 -6.81 -11.15
N ILE A 44 13.17 -7.29 -12.01
CA ILE A 44 11.78 -6.83 -12.04
C ILE A 44 11.08 -7.17 -10.74
N THR A 45 11.24 -8.41 -10.27
CA THR A 45 10.69 -8.89 -8.99
C THR A 45 11.24 -8.09 -7.82
N ALA A 46 12.56 -7.85 -7.76
CA ALA A 46 13.17 -7.05 -6.70
C ALA A 46 12.66 -5.59 -6.70
N ALA A 47 12.59 -4.96 -7.87
CA ALA A 47 12.06 -3.60 -8.00
C ALA A 47 10.56 -3.50 -7.64
N TYR A 48 9.79 -4.55 -7.91
CA TYR A 48 8.40 -4.64 -7.48
C TYR A 48 8.29 -4.75 -5.95
N ARG A 49 9.05 -5.66 -5.32
CA ARG A 49 9.10 -5.84 -3.85
C ARG A 49 9.39 -4.52 -3.14
N ASN A 50 10.41 -3.78 -3.58
CA ASN A 50 10.79 -2.50 -2.94
C ASN A 50 9.69 -1.44 -3.03
N ARG A 51 9.03 -1.32 -4.18
CA ARG A 51 7.92 -0.38 -4.36
C ARG A 51 6.72 -0.77 -3.50
N TYR A 52 6.42 -2.06 -3.41
CA TYR A 52 5.32 -2.54 -2.60
C TYR A 52 5.55 -2.33 -1.11
N ALA A 53 6.76 -2.63 -0.60
CA ALA A 53 7.14 -2.34 0.77
C ALA A 53 7.03 -0.84 1.09
N SER A 54 7.49 0.03 0.18
CA SER A 54 7.37 1.49 0.35
C SER A 54 5.91 1.94 0.45
N TYR A 55 5.04 1.36 -0.38
CA TYR A 55 3.59 1.62 -0.34
C TYR A 55 2.97 1.17 0.98
N LEU A 56 3.30 -0.04 1.47
CA LEU A 56 2.79 -0.55 2.75
C LEU A 56 3.26 0.33 3.92
N ALA A 57 4.54 0.72 3.94
CA ALA A 57 5.08 1.61 4.96
C ALA A 57 4.32 2.93 5.02
N ALA A 58 4.07 3.56 3.87
CA ALA A 58 3.34 4.82 3.77
C ALA A 58 1.85 4.67 4.12
N THR A 59 1.21 3.57 3.73
CA THR A 59 -0.23 3.34 3.91
C THR A 59 -0.57 3.02 5.36
N PHE A 60 0.23 2.20 6.03
CA PHE A 60 -0.03 1.72 7.38
C PHE A 60 0.80 2.45 8.45
N ASN A 61 1.62 3.41 8.04
CA ASN A 61 2.52 4.16 8.92
C ASN A 61 3.41 3.23 9.77
N ILE A 62 3.96 2.20 9.13
CA ILE A 62 4.88 1.23 9.71
C ILE A 62 6.31 1.47 9.23
N SER A 63 7.29 0.89 9.91
CA SER A 63 8.67 0.97 9.45
C SER A 63 8.85 0.27 8.09
N LEU A 64 9.81 0.76 7.31
CA LEU A 64 10.12 0.16 6.01
C LEU A 64 10.59 -1.30 6.14
N GLU A 65 11.30 -1.62 7.23
CA GLU A 65 11.72 -2.98 7.55
C GLU A 65 10.53 -3.91 7.82
N ALA A 66 9.54 -3.47 8.61
CA ALA A 66 8.31 -4.24 8.84
C ALA A 66 7.52 -4.47 7.54
N ALA A 67 7.46 -3.45 6.68
CA ALA A 67 6.81 -3.55 5.38
C ALA A 67 7.52 -4.50 4.39
N GLN A 68 8.85 -4.64 4.49
CA GLN A 68 9.61 -5.60 3.71
C GLN A 68 9.27 -7.04 4.12
N LEU A 69 9.19 -7.32 5.44
CA LEU A 69 8.77 -8.63 5.94
C LEU A 69 7.36 -9.01 5.46
N GLU A 70 6.42 -8.07 5.51
CA GLU A 70 5.05 -8.28 5.02
C GLU A 70 5.03 -8.53 3.50
N THR A 71 5.80 -7.75 2.74
CA THR A 71 5.95 -7.94 1.29
C THR A 71 6.49 -9.34 0.98
N ASP A 72 7.47 -9.79 1.74
CA ASP A 72 8.09 -11.10 1.54
C ASP A 72 7.13 -12.24 1.86
N TYR A 73 6.33 -12.10 2.92
CA TYR A 73 5.28 -13.05 3.26
C TYR A 73 4.21 -13.14 2.16
N GLN A 74 3.71 -12.00 1.68
CA GLN A 74 2.61 -11.98 0.69
C GLN A 74 3.04 -12.52 -0.68
N LEU A 75 4.28 -12.27 -1.08
CA LEU A 75 4.85 -12.68 -2.38
C LEU A 75 5.62 -14.00 -2.30
N ALA A 76 5.60 -14.69 -1.16
CA ALA A 76 6.13 -16.02 -1.06
C ALA A 76 5.39 -16.97 -2.02
N PRO A 77 6.08 -17.94 -2.64
CA PRO A 77 5.43 -18.96 -3.47
C PRO A 77 4.31 -19.65 -2.69
N ARG A 78 3.09 -19.60 -3.24
CA ARG A 78 1.92 -20.25 -2.65
C ARG A 78 1.88 -21.71 -3.08
N ARG A 79 1.39 -22.58 -2.20
CA ARG A 79 1.13 -23.98 -2.55
C ARG A 79 0.08 -24.02 -3.67
N ALA A 80 0.36 -24.74 -4.75
CA ALA A 80 -0.61 -24.97 -5.80
C ALA A 80 -1.79 -25.81 -5.26
N SER A 81 -3.00 -25.60 -5.77
CA SER A 81 -4.12 -26.48 -5.45
C SER A 81 -3.89 -27.84 -6.11
N GLU A 82 -4.22 -28.92 -5.40
CA GLU A 82 -4.13 -30.29 -5.93
C GLU A 82 -5.30 -30.61 -6.87
N PHE A 83 -6.35 -29.79 -6.85
CA PHE A 83 -7.54 -29.93 -7.68
C PHE A 83 -7.85 -28.61 -8.39
N SER A 84 -8.17 -28.69 -9.68
CA SER A 84 -8.62 -27.55 -10.48
C SER A 84 -10.14 -27.58 -10.62
N GLU A 85 -10.82 -26.44 -10.53
CA GLU A 85 -12.28 -26.35 -10.78
C GLU A 85 -12.67 -26.90 -12.16
N ALA A 86 -11.76 -26.81 -13.15
CA ALA A 86 -11.97 -27.39 -14.48
C ALA A 86 -12.10 -28.91 -14.48
N GLU A 87 -11.58 -29.58 -13.45
CA GLU A 87 -11.63 -31.03 -13.28
C GLU A 87 -12.92 -31.49 -12.59
N ALA A 88 -13.66 -30.57 -11.94
CA ALA A 88 -14.94 -30.83 -11.29
C ALA A 88 -16.09 -31.11 -12.27
N HIS A 89 -16.00 -30.61 -13.52
CA HIS A 89 -17.08 -30.67 -14.50
C HIS A 89 -16.91 -31.78 -15.57
N ARG A 90 -16.00 -32.74 -15.36
CA ARG A 90 -15.78 -33.87 -16.28
C ARG A 90 -16.65 -35.11 -16.01
N SER A 91 -17.61 -35.05 -15.10
CA SER A 91 -18.54 -36.13 -14.77
C SER A 91 -19.79 -36.14 -15.65
#